data_AF-A0ABD0S9I4-F1
#
_entry.id   AF-A0ABD0S9I4-F1
#
_cell.length_a   1.000
_cell.length_b   1.000
_cell.length_c   1.000
_cell.angle_alpha   90.00
_cell.angle_beta   90.00
_cell.angle_gamma   90.00
#
_symmetry.space_group_name_H-M   'P 1'
#
loop_
_entity.id
_entity.type
_entity.pdbx_description
1 polymer ?
#
loop_
_entity_poly.entity_id
_entity_poly.type
_entity_poly.pdbx_seq_one_letter_code
_entity_poly.pdbx_strand_id
1 'polypeptide(L)'
;MVDEVITNFVSLRQWVVDLKYYTDIKNTVKHLKENQTENCSWKNKEMSYANILEAFKITKDAFQLLILYHCVETFLHSIYYVYLTTQIIASNESRAIPSVVVVVGWILKNFIHESVLSVEFERFYLVVNDAIVNSISRMTNKQCSEQEKRMHKNVVRMSQLSRKFEVCNLFALDAATPRRLLALIATYSFVVLQFVYLTEQ
;
A
#
# COMPACT_ATOMS: atom_id res chain seq x y z
N MET A 1 -0.45 -18.35 17.37
CA MET A 1 -0.71 -16.90 17.24
C MET A 1 0.59 -16.08 17.19
N VAL A 2 1.53 -16.23 18.12
CA VAL A 2 2.85 -15.55 18.03
C VAL A 2 3.69 -16.02 16.83
N ASP A 3 3.67 -17.32 16.52
CA ASP A 3 4.41 -17.87 15.37
C ASP A 3 3.87 -17.40 14.01
N GLU A 4 2.57 -17.14 13.93
CA GLU A 4 1.91 -16.63 12.72
C GLU A 4 2.27 -15.15 12.48
N VAL A 5 2.40 -14.38 13.56
CA VAL A 5 2.94 -13.01 13.54
C VAL A 5 4.41 -12.99 13.15
N ILE A 6 5.23 -13.93 13.62
CA ILE A 6 6.64 -14.07 13.22
C ILE A 6 6.75 -14.44 11.73
N THR A 7 5.87 -15.33 11.26
CA THR A 7 5.83 -15.72 9.83
C THR A 7 5.45 -14.55 8.93
N ASN A 8 4.46 -13.74 9.36
CA ASN A 8 4.10 -12.49 8.70
C ASN A 8 5.21 -11.42 8.78
N PHE A 9 6.01 -11.42 9.85
CA PHE A 9 7.15 -10.51 9.98
C PHE A 9 8.32 -10.91 9.08
N VAL A 10 8.57 -12.21 8.91
CA VAL A 10 9.58 -12.74 7.98
C VAL A 10 9.17 -12.48 6.53
N SER A 11 7.91 -12.67 6.17
CA SER A 11 7.41 -12.35 4.82
C SER A 11 7.44 -10.85 4.52
N LEU A 12 7.13 -9.99 5.50
CA LEU A 12 7.24 -8.53 5.34
C LEU A 12 8.71 -8.07 5.24
N ARG A 13 9.62 -8.67 6.01
CA ARG A 13 11.06 -8.37 5.95
C ARG A 13 11.67 -8.83 4.62
N GLN A 14 11.24 -9.98 4.12
CA GLN A 14 11.56 -10.46 2.78
C GLN A 14 11.04 -9.47 1.72
N TRP A 15 9.83 -8.96 1.90
CA TRP A 15 9.25 -7.95 1.01
C TRP A 15 9.97 -6.59 1.03
N VAL A 16 10.49 -6.16 2.18
CA VAL A 16 11.36 -4.97 2.27
C VAL A 16 12.71 -5.18 1.56
N VAL A 17 13.23 -6.41 1.59
CA VAL A 17 14.41 -6.80 0.79
C VAL A 17 14.07 -6.80 -0.71
N ASP A 18 12.87 -7.23 -1.09
CA ASP A 18 12.36 -7.17 -2.46
C ASP A 18 12.02 -5.72 -2.92
N LEU A 19 11.76 -4.80 -1.99
CA LEU A 19 11.70 -3.35 -2.24
C LEU A 19 13.09 -2.75 -2.48
N LYS A 20 14.12 -3.34 -1.88
CA LYS A 20 15.52 -3.01 -2.22
C LYS A 20 15.82 -3.41 -3.68
N TYR A 21 15.26 -4.53 -4.13
CA TYR A 21 15.25 -4.92 -5.54
C TYR A 21 14.48 -3.92 -6.42
N TYR A 22 13.44 -3.26 -5.92
CA TYR A 22 12.77 -2.15 -6.62
C TYR A 22 13.63 -0.88 -6.75
N THR A 23 14.49 -0.60 -5.76
CA THR A 23 15.48 0.49 -5.83
C THR A 23 16.55 0.17 -6.88
N ASP A 24 16.92 -1.10 -6.99
CA ASP A 24 17.75 -1.61 -8.09
C ASP A 24 17.03 -1.52 -9.44
N ILE A 25 15.74 -1.82 -9.54
CA ILE A 25 14.95 -1.59 -10.77
C ILE A 25 14.98 -0.11 -11.16
N LYS A 26 14.84 0.82 -10.19
CA LYS A 26 14.94 2.27 -10.44
C LYS A 26 16.33 2.68 -10.96
N ASN A 27 17.39 2.08 -10.43
CA ASN A 27 18.77 2.26 -10.92
C ASN A 27 18.97 1.62 -12.30
N THR A 28 18.36 0.48 -12.56
CA THR A 28 18.41 -0.24 -13.84
C THR A 28 17.68 0.56 -14.93
N VAL A 29 16.53 1.14 -14.61
CA VAL A 29 15.79 2.06 -15.50
C VAL A 29 16.57 3.35 -15.77
N LYS A 30 17.34 3.83 -14.78
CA LYS A 30 18.25 4.97 -14.95
C LYS A 30 19.43 4.64 -15.87
N HIS A 31 20.05 3.47 -15.73
CA HIS A 31 21.11 2.98 -16.63
C HIS A 31 20.60 2.66 -18.05
N LEU A 32 19.35 2.21 -18.18
CA LEU A 32 18.69 2.01 -19.48
C LEU A 32 18.43 3.33 -20.24
N LYS A 33 18.46 4.48 -19.54
CA LYS A 33 18.43 5.82 -20.16
C LYS A 33 19.82 6.28 -20.63
N GLU A 34 20.91 5.79 -20.02
CA GLU A 34 22.28 6.23 -20.33
C GLU A 34 22.94 5.44 -21.47
N ASN A 35 22.57 4.18 -21.70
CA ASN A 35 23.09 3.39 -22.81
C ASN A 35 22.13 3.37 -24.02
N GLN A 36 22.26 4.37 -24.89
CA GLN A 36 21.64 4.41 -26.21
C GLN A 36 22.60 3.90 -27.29
N THR A 37 22.54 2.62 -27.61
CA THR A 37 23.03 2.08 -28.89
C THR A 37 22.11 0.98 -29.43
N GLU A 38 21.68 1.20 -30.67
CA GLU A 38 21.17 0.29 -31.71
C GLU A 38 19.85 -0.51 -31.54
N ASN A 39 19.02 -0.30 -32.57
CA ASN A 39 17.72 -0.84 -33.01
C ASN A 39 17.16 -2.19 -32.50
N CYS A 40 17.93 -3.09 -31.90
CA CYS A 40 17.40 -4.29 -31.21
C CYS A 40 16.92 -3.98 -29.77
N SER A 41 17.21 -2.77 -29.27
CA SER A 41 16.94 -2.35 -27.89
C SER A 41 15.45 -2.15 -27.54
N TRP A 42 14.61 -1.74 -28.50
CA TRP A 42 13.25 -1.26 -28.20
C TRP A 42 12.28 -2.38 -27.79
N LYS A 43 12.37 -3.53 -28.46
CA LYS A 43 11.54 -4.70 -28.15
C LYS A 43 11.84 -5.24 -26.75
N ASN A 44 13.10 -5.19 -26.34
CA ASN A 44 13.52 -5.57 -24.99
C ASN A 44 13.04 -4.56 -23.94
N LYS A 45 13.07 -3.25 -24.23
CA LYS A 45 12.53 -2.22 -23.33
C LYS A 45 11.02 -2.32 -23.15
N GLU A 46 10.28 -2.60 -24.22
CA GLU A 46 8.83 -2.84 -24.17
C GLU A 46 8.51 -4.10 -23.37
N MET A 47 9.25 -5.19 -23.59
CA MET A 47 9.08 -6.45 -22.86
C MET A 47 9.40 -6.29 -21.37
N SER A 48 10.48 -5.59 -21.02
CA SER A 48 10.78 -5.30 -19.61
C SER A 48 9.70 -4.46 -18.94
N TYR A 49 9.15 -3.45 -19.63
CA TYR A 49 8.03 -2.67 -19.10
C TYR A 49 6.76 -3.51 -18.93
N ALA A 50 6.45 -4.35 -19.91
CA ALA A 50 5.33 -5.29 -19.85
C ALA A 50 5.45 -6.24 -18.66
N ASN A 51 6.64 -6.83 -18.45
CA ASN A 51 6.90 -7.73 -17.32
C ASN A 51 6.76 -7.01 -15.97
N ILE A 52 7.26 -5.77 -15.85
CA ILE A 52 7.11 -4.97 -14.62
C ILE A 52 5.63 -4.68 -14.35
N LEU A 53 4.87 -4.32 -15.39
CA LEU A 53 3.46 -4.00 -15.24
C LEU A 53 2.61 -5.25 -14.92
N GLU A 54 2.97 -6.39 -15.49
CA GLU A 54 2.33 -7.67 -15.18
C GLU A 54 2.63 -8.11 -13.74
N ALA A 55 3.90 -8.05 -13.32
CA ALA A 55 4.28 -8.31 -11.93
C ALA A 55 3.55 -7.35 -10.97
N PHE A 56 3.41 -6.08 -11.35
CA PHE A 56 2.63 -5.12 -10.58
C PHE A 56 1.15 -5.49 -10.52
N LYS A 57 0.55 -5.93 -11.62
CA LYS A 57 -0.86 -6.35 -11.62
C LYS A 57 -1.08 -7.53 -10.67
N ILE A 58 -0.21 -8.54 -10.74
CA ILE A 58 -0.25 -9.70 -9.83
C ILE A 58 -0.07 -9.26 -8.37
N THR A 59 0.88 -8.37 -8.12
CA THR A 59 1.13 -7.78 -6.80
C THR A 59 -0.12 -7.03 -6.32
N LYS A 60 -0.69 -6.16 -7.15
CA LYS A 60 -1.91 -5.42 -6.83
C LYS A 60 -3.03 -6.37 -6.42
N ASP A 61 -3.32 -7.38 -7.23
CA ASP A 61 -4.41 -8.32 -6.98
C ASP A 61 -4.16 -9.12 -5.68
N ALA A 62 -2.91 -9.52 -5.41
CA ALA A 62 -2.55 -10.23 -4.18
C ALA A 62 -2.65 -9.33 -2.92
N PHE A 63 -2.17 -8.09 -3.02
CA PHE A 63 -2.11 -7.18 -1.89
C PHE A 63 -3.46 -6.50 -1.60
N GLN A 64 -4.39 -6.41 -2.55
CA GLN A 64 -5.74 -5.89 -2.30
C GLN A 64 -6.44 -6.66 -1.16
N LEU A 65 -6.43 -7.99 -1.21
CA LEU A 65 -7.04 -8.80 -0.16
C LEU A 65 -6.28 -8.68 1.16
N LEU A 66 -4.95 -8.60 1.11
CA LEU A 66 -4.11 -8.46 2.30
C LEU A 66 -4.35 -7.13 3.02
N ILE A 67 -4.42 -6.02 2.27
CA ILE A 67 -4.70 -4.68 2.83
C ILE A 67 -6.12 -4.66 3.42
N LEU A 68 -7.10 -5.21 2.72
CA LEU A 68 -8.47 -5.30 3.24
C LEU A 68 -8.53 -6.11 4.53
N TYR A 69 -7.89 -7.28 4.54
CA TYR A 69 -7.79 -8.13 5.71
C TYR A 69 -7.15 -7.37 6.88
N HIS A 70 -6.01 -6.71 6.64
CA HIS A 70 -5.31 -5.98 7.69
C HIS A 70 -6.10 -4.76 8.21
N CYS A 71 -6.83 -4.07 7.34
CA CYS A 71 -7.75 -3.00 7.72
C CYS A 71 -8.86 -3.50 8.65
N VAL A 72 -9.54 -4.59 8.26
CA VAL A 72 -10.63 -5.19 9.05
C VAL A 72 -10.09 -5.74 10.37
N GLU A 73 -8.97 -6.45 10.33
CA GLU A 73 -8.30 -6.99 11.51
C GLU A 73 -7.91 -5.86 12.48
N THR A 74 -7.30 -4.78 11.98
CA THR A 74 -6.88 -3.63 12.80
C THR A 74 -8.10 -2.94 13.41
N PHE A 75 -9.18 -2.77 12.65
CA PHE A 75 -10.42 -2.18 13.15
C PHE A 75 -11.04 -3.01 14.27
N LEU A 76 -11.22 -4.32 14.05
CA LEU A 76 -11.81 -5.23 15.04
C LEU A 76 -10.95 -5.32 16.31
N HIS A 77 -9.64 -5.49 16.16
CA HIS A 77 -8.73 -5.51 17.31
C HIS A 77 -8.76 -4.19 18.08
N SER A 78 -8.79 -3.05 17.39
CA SER A 78 -8.83 -1.73 18.06
C SER A 78 -10.09 -1.58 18.91
N ILE A 79 -11.26 -1.95 18.37
CA ILE A 79 -12.53 -1.93 19.12
C ILE A 79 -12.48 -2.89 20.31
N TYR A 80 -12.00 -4.11 20.09
CA TYR A 80 -11.90 -5.12 21.14
C TYR A 80 -10.97 -4.68 22.27
N TYR A 81 -9.82 -4.09 21.95
CA TYR A 81 -8.88 -3.57 22.94
C TYR A 81 -9.44 -2.39 23.72
N VAL A 82 -10.16 -1.48 23.08
CA VAL A 82 -10.85 -0.38 23.78
C VAL A 82 -11.86 -0.95 24.78
N TYR A 83 -12.68 -1.91 24.37
CA TYR A 83 -13.64 -2.58 25.25
C TYR A 83 -12.97 -3.30 26.44
N LEU A 84 -11.90 -4.05 26.20
CA LEU A 84 -11.16 -4.69 27.29
C LEU A 84 -10.56 -3.66 28.26
N THR A 85 -10.03 -2.56 27.73
CA THR A 85 -9.44 -1.51 28.55
C THR A 85 -10.49 -0.83 29.42
N THR A 86 -11.69 -0.59 28.90
CA THR A 86 -12.78 -0.02 29.71
C THR A 86 -13.18 -0.94 30.86
N GLN A 87 -13.25 -2.26 30.62
CA GLN A 87 -13.56 -3.24 31.67
C GLN A 87 -12.47 -3.28 32.76
N ILE A 88 -11.19 -3.24 32.37
CA ILE A 88 -10.07 -3.22 33.32
C ILE A 88 -10.09 -1.93 34.16
N ILE A 89 -10.37 -0.79 33.55
CA ILE A 89 -10.47 0.50 34.27
C ILE A 89 -11.64 0.45 35.26
N ALA A 90 -12.80 -0.06 34.85
CA ALA A 90 -13.97 -0.20 35.72
C ALA A 90 -13.71 -1.13 36.93
N SER A 91 -12.92 -2.19 36.74
CA SER A 91 -12.51 -3.11 37.82
C SER A 91 -11.55 -2.48 38.85
N ASN A 92 -11.10 -1.24 38.63
CA ASN A 92 -10.21 -0.48 39.51
C ASN A 92 -8.89 -1.22 39.85
N GLU A 93 -8.44 -2.10 38.94
CA GLU A 93 -7.17 -2.79 39.08
C GLU A 93 -5.99 -1.84 38.83
N SER A 94 -4.94 -1.95 39.65
CA SER A 94 -3.67 -1.21 39.47
C SER A 94 -2.98 -1.47 38.11
N ARG A 95 -3.48 -2.44 37.34
CA ARG A 95 -2.99 -2.83 36.01
C ARG A 95 -3.58 -2.01 34.85
N ALA A 96 -4.47 -1.06 35.12
CA ALA A 96 -5.13 -0.25 34.08
C ALA A 96 -4.16 0.65 33.28
N ILE A 97 -3.17 1.27 33.93
CA ILE A 97 -2.21 2.14 33.23
C ILE A 97 -1.34 1.36 32.22
N PRO A 98 -0.67 0.26 32.61
CA PRO A 98 0.15 -0.49 31.65
C PRO A 98 -0.69 -1.11 30.53
N SER A 99 -1.93 -1.52 30.77
CA SER A 99 -2.79 -2.05 29.69
C SER A 99 -3.12 -0.98 28.64
N VAL A 100 -3.45 0.25 29.07
CA VAL A 100 -3.68 1.38 28.14
C VAL A 100 -2.45 1.65 27.28
N VAL A 101 -1.26 1.70 27.88
CA VAL A 101 -0.01 1.97 27.15
C VAL A 101 0.27 0.88 26.11
N VAL A 102 0.05 -0.39 26.45
CA VAL A 102 0.22 -1.51 25.52
C VAL A 102 -0.76 -1.42 24.35
N VAL A 103 -2.02 -1.10 24.61
CA VAL A 103 -3.05 -0.95 23.57
C VAL A 103 -2.71 0.20 22.62
N VAL A 104 -2.37 1.38 23.16
CA VAL A 104 -1.99 2.54 22.35
C VAL A 104 -0.75 2.24 21.51
N GLY A 105 0.27 1.60 22.10
CA GLY A 105 1.47 1.18 21.39
C GLY A 105 1.17 0.20 20.24
N TRP A 106 0.26 -0.75 20.45
CA TRP A 106 -0.18 -1.70 19.43
C TRP A 106 -0.89 -1.02 18.26
N ILE A 107 -1.84 -0.12 18.57
CA ILE A 107 -2.57 0.65 17.55
C ILE A 107 -1.60 1.50 16.71
N LEU A 108 -0.67 2.20 17.37
CA LEU A 108 0.34 3.00 16.68
C LEU A 108 1.23 2.14 15.78
N LYS A 109 1.66 0.97 16.26
CA LYS A 109 2.47 0.04 15.46
C LYS A 109 1.74 -0.38 14.18
N ASN A 110 0.47 -0.78 14.28
CA ASN A 110 -0.32 -1.20 13.12
C ASN A 110 -0.56 -0.02 12.17
N PHE A 111 -0.85 1.16 12.72
CA PHE A 111 -1.03 2.37 11.93
C PHE A 111 0.22 2.77 11.15
N ILE A 112 1.41 2.66 11.76
CA ILE A 112 2.69 2.91 11.09
C ILE A 112 2.90 1.91 9.93
N HIS A 113 2.61 0.62 10.15
CA HIS A 113 2.74 -0.39 9.10
C HIS A 113 1.81 -0.09 7.92
N GLU A 114 0.53 0.15 8.19
CA GLU A 114 -0.46 0.49 7.16
C GLU A 114 -0.10 1.78 6.41
N SER A 115 0.43 2.77 7.13
CA SER A 115 0.86 4.05 6.53
C SER A 115 2.07 3.87 5.61
N VAL A 116 3.09 3.11 6.04
CA VAL A 116 4.27 2.81 5.22
C VAL A 116 3.85 2.06 3.96
N LEU A 117 3.00 1.05 4.11
CA LEU A 117 2.50 0.26 2.99
C LEU A 117 1.72 1.14 2.00
N SER A 118 0.82 1.98 2.50
CA SER A 118 0.02 2.91 1.68
C SER A 118 0.90 3.91 0.90
N VAL A 119 1.93 4.47 1.54
CA VAL A 119 2.87 5.42 0.91
C VAL A 119 3.69 4.75 -0.17
N GLU A 120 4.15 3.52 0.04
CA GLU A 120 4.93 2.79 -0.98
C GLU A 120 4.07 2.46 -2.22
N PHE A 121 2.82 2.04 -2.03
CA PHE A 121 1.89 1.85 -3.15
C PHE A 121 1.59 3.15 -3.90
N GLU A 122 1.41 4.27 -3.18
CA GLU A 122 1.21 5.58 -3.80
C GLU A 122 2.42 6.02 -4.61
N ARG A 123 3.64 5.88 -4.05
CA ARG A 123 4.89 6.20 -4.75
C ARG A 123 5.05 5.37 -6.01
N PHE A 124 4.78 4.07 -5.92
CA PHE A 124 4.81 3.19 -7.08
C PHE A 124 3.83 3.67 -8.15
N TYR A 125 2.59 3.96 -7.76
CA TYR A 125 1.55 4.45 -8.67
C TYR A 125 1.97 5.76 -9.36
N LEU A 126 2.58 6.70 -8.61
CA LEU A 126 3.09 7.95 -9.16
C LEU A 126 4.20 7.72 -10.21
N VAL A 127 5.13 6.79 -9.96
CA VAL A 127 6.19 6.45 -10.92
C VAL A 127 5.60 5.87 -12.22
N VAL A 128 4.61 4.99 -12.11
CA VAL A 128 3.91 4.46 -13.30
C VAL A 128 3.20 5.59 -14.04
N ASN A 129 2.46 6.44 -13.32
CA ASN A 129 1.74 7.55 -13.93
C ASN A 129 2.68 8.56 -14.62
N ASP A 130 3.83 8.86 -14.02
CA ASP A 130 4.86 9.70 -14.64
C ASP A 130 5.41 9.06 -15.93
N ALA A 131 5.66 7.74 -15.93
CA ALA A 131 6.07 7.02 -17.14
C ALA A 131 5.02 7.10 -18.27
N ILE A 132 3.72 7.11 -17.93
CA ILE A 132 2.62 7.29 -18.88
C ILE A 132 2.62 8.69 -19.46
N VAL A 133 2.65 9.71 -18.60
CA VAL A 133 2.63 11.13 -19.02
C VAL A 133 3.84 11.43 -19.91
N ASN A 134 5.02 10.94 -19.53
CA ASN A 134 6.23 11.07 -20.35
C ASN A 134 6.12 10.35 -21.70
N SER A 135 5.47 9.18 -21.74
CA SER A 135 5.21 8.46 -22.99
C SER A 135 4.26 9.21 -23.91
N ILE A 136 3.18 9.78 -23.37
CA ILE A 136 2.21 10.60 -24.14
C ILE A 136 2.89 11.87 -24.68
N SER A 137 3.71 12.54 -23.86
CA SER A 137 4.46 13.72 -24.28
C SER A 137 5.40 13.39 -25.45
N ARG A 138 6.12 12.27 -25.37
CA ARG A 138 7.02 11.81 -26.46
C ARG A 138 6.29 11.44 -27.74
N MET A 139 5.10 10.82 -27.66
CA MET A 139 4.28 10.53 -28.84
C MET A 139 3.86 11.79 -29.62
N THR A 140 3.71 12.92 -28.91
CA THR A 140 3.27 14.20 -29.48
C THR A 140 4.43 14.96 -30.13
N ASN A 141 5.68 14.56 -29.86
CA ASN A 141 6.86 15.17 -30.45
C ASN A 141 7.01 14.75 -31.93
N LYS A 142 7.13 15.74 -32.83
CA LYS A 142 7.28 15.53 -34.28
C LYS A 142 8.56 14.81 -34.68
N GLN A 143 9.59 14.79 -33.82
CA GLN A 143 10.86 14.10 -34.07
C GLN A 143 10.83 12.60 -33.73
N CYS A 144 9.72 12.09 -33.20
CA CYS A 144 9.59 10.70 -32.79
C CYS A 144 9.31 9.79 -34.00
N SER A 145 10.05 8.70 -34.13
CA SER A 145 9.85 7.71 -35.19
C SER A 145 8.51 6.97 -35.03
N GLU A 146 7.96 6.44 -36.12
CA GLU A 146 6.70 5.67 -36.07
C GLU A 146 6.80 4.41 -35.18
N GLN A 147 7.99 3.82 -35.06
CA GLN A 147 8.23 2.68 -34.17
C GLN A 147 8.17 3.10 -32.69
N GLU A 148 8.79 4.23 -32.32
CA GLU A 148 8.73 4.77 -30.96
C GLU A 148 7.30 5.20 -30.57
N LYS A 149 6.55 5.80 -31.51
CA LYS A 149 5.13 6.14 -31.29
C LYS A 149 4.28 4.90 -31.01
N ARG A 150 4.50 3.79 -31.74
CA ARG A 150 3.80 2.52 -31.49
C ARG A 150 4.12 1.97 -30.11
N MET A 151 5.39 1.99 -29.70
CA MET A 151 5.81 1.53 -28.38
C MET A 151 5.14 2.36 -27.27
N HIS A 152 5.25 3.69 -27.33
CA HIS A 152 4.61 4.56 -26.33
C HIS A 152 3.09 4.38 -26.30
N LYS A 153 2.44 4.12 -27.45
CA LYS A 153 1.01 3.81 -27.51
C LYS A 153 0.68 2.50 -26.80
N ASN A 154 1.52 1.47 -26.97
CA ASN A 154 1.34 0.20 -26.27
C ASN A 154 1.54 0.36 -24.76
N VAL A 155 2.58 1.09 -24.34
CA VAL A 155 2.82 1.44 -22.93
C VAL A 155 1.59 2.12 -22.32
N VAL A 156 1.08 3.17 -22.96
CA VAL A 156 -0.13 3.91 -22.52
C VAL A 156 -1.35 2.99 -22.46
N ARG A 157 -1.53 2.11 -23.45
CA ARG A 157 -2.66 1.18 -23.49
C ARG A 157 -2.59 0.15 -22.37
N MET A 158 -1.41 -0.42 -22.12
CA MET A 158 -1.23 -1.39 -21.04
C MET A 158 -1.43 -0.75 -19.68
N SER A 159 -0.93 0.48 -19.50
CA SER A 159 -1.03 1.21 -18.25
C SER A 159 -2.44 1.77 -17.96
N GLN A 160 -3.27 1.99 -18.99
CA GLN A 160 -4.68 2.37 -18.80
C GLN A 160 -5.51 1.29 -18.08
N LEU A 161 -5.07 0.02 -18.14
CA LEU A 161 -5.66 -1.06 -17.36
C LEU A 161 -5.28 -0.97 -15.87
N SER A 162 -4.17 -0.32 -15.55
CA SER A 162 -3.79 0.03 -14.18
C SER A 162 -4.50 1.32 -13.75
N ARG A 163 -5.84 1.27 -13.67
CA ARG A 163 -6.61 2.30 -12.95
C ARG A 163 -6.11 2.43 -11.52
N LYS A 164 -6.34 3.64 -10.95
CA LYS A 164 -6.06 4.01 -9.56
C LYS A 164 -6.31 2.83 -8.62
N PHE A 165 -5.39 2.58 -7.69
CA PHE A 165 -5.44 1.39 -6.85
C PHE A 165 -6.70 1.42 -5.98
N GLU A 166 -7.73 0.68 -6.38
CA GLU A 166 -8.95 0.49 -5.59
C GLU A 166 -8.83 -0.85 -4.88
N VAL A 167 -9.00 -0.87 -3.56
CA VAL A 167 -9.00 -2.09 -2.76
C VAL A 167 -10.37 -2.73 -2.90
N CYS A 168 -10.43 -3.87 -3.60
CA CYS A 168 -11.66 -4.65 -3.80
C CYS A 168 -12.88 -3.84 -4.30
N ASN A 169 -12.65 -2.73 -5.02
CA ASN A 169 -13.66 -1.73 -5.42
C ASN A 169 -14.45 -1.11 -4.25
N LEU A 170 -13.98 -1.25 -3.01
CA LEU A 170 -14.62 -0.70 -1.81
C LEU A 170 -14.11 0.71 -1.49
N PHE A 171 -12.79 0.93 -1.61
CA PHE A 171 -12.18 2.23 -1.39
C PHE A 171 -10.91 2.39 -2.22
N ALA A 172 -10.61 3.62 -2.63
CA ALA A 172 -9.35 3.95 -3.27
C ALA A 172 -8.24 3.91 -2.21
N LEU A 173 -7.20 3.10 -2.45
CA LEU A 173 -5.96 3.13 -1.69
C LEU A 173 -5.23 4.43 -2.05
N ASP A 174 -5.29 5.36 -1.12
CA ASP A 174 -4.63 6.66 -1.15
C ASP A 174 -3.85 6.84 0.16
N ALA A 175 -2.90 7.77 0.22
CA ALA A 175 -2.25 8.11 1.49
C ALA A 175 -3.22 8.59 2.58
N ALA A 176 -4.49 8.84 2.23
CA ALA A 176 -5.55 9.16 3.17
C ALA A 176 -6.26 7.91 3.74
N THR A 177 -6.02 6.71 3.21
CA THR A 177 -6.65 5.47 3.67
C THR A 177 -6.39 5.18 5.16
N PRO A 178 -5.14 5.19 5.65
CA PRO A 178 -4.88 5.02 7.08
C PRO A 178 -5.59 6.10 7.91
N ARG A 179 -5.62 7.35 7.43
CA ARG A 179 -6.32 8.45 8.11
C ARG A 179 -7.83 8.18 8.23
N ARG A 180 -8.48 7.68 7.17
CA ARG A 180 -9.90 7.31 7.20
C ARG A 180 -10.16 6.15 8.17
N LEU A 181 -9.28 5.15 8.19
CA LEU A 181 -9.37 4.02 9.13
C LEU A 181 -9.25 4.50 10.59
N LEU A 182 -8.32 5.41 10.88
CA LEU A 182 -8.16 5.99 12.21
C LEU A 182 -9.39 6.79 12.66
N ALA A 183 -9.98 7.58 11.75
CA ALA A 183 -11.22 8.29 12.04
C ALA A 183 -12.36 7.31 12.38
N LEU A 184 -12.49 6.23 11.61
CA LEU A 184 -13.47 5.17 11.87
C LEU A 184 -13.24 4.52 13.25
N ILE A 185 -12.01 4.13 13.56
CA ILE A 185 -11.66 3.54 14.87
C ILE A 185 -12.02 4.50 15.99
N ALA A 186 -11.66 5.78 15.89
CA ALA A 186 -11.96 6.77 16.90
C ALA A 186 -13.47 6.91 17.12
N THR A 187 -14.26 7.08 16.05
CA THR A 187 -15.72 7.18 16.13
C THR A 187 -16.35 5.97 16.81
N TYR A 188 -15.97 4.75 16.42
CA TYR A 188 -16.51 3.54 17.03
C TYR A 188 -16.03 3.36 18.48
N SER A 189 -14.81 3.77 18.80
CA SER A 189 -14.31 3.77 20.18
C SER A 189 -15.13 4.69 21.06
N PHE A 190 -15.50 5.88 20.59
CA PHE A 190 -16.40 6.79 21.32
C PHE A 190 -17.78 6.17 21.55
N VAL A 191 -18.35 5.51 20.55
CA VAL A 191 -19.65 4.83 20.68
C VAL A 191 -19.58 3.72 21.73
N VAL A 192 -18.53 2.88 21.69
CA VAL A 192 -18.32 1.82 22.69
C VAL A 192 -18.20 2.41 24.09
N LEU A 193 -17.42 3.48 24.24
CA LEU A 193 -17.29 4.18 25.52
C LEU A 193 -18.64 4.68 26.03
N GLN A 194 -19.45 5.33 25.18
CA GLN A 194 -20.79 5.80 25.54
C GLN A 194 -21.69 4.67 26.03
N PHE A 195 -21.71 3.52 25.34
CA PHE A 195 -22.50 2.37 25.76
C PHE A 195 -22.05 1.81 27.11
N VAL A 196 -20.75 1.72 27.36
CA VAL A 196 -20.22 1.25 28.65
C VAL A 196 -20.67 2.19 29.79
N TYR A 197 -20.49 3.50 29.63
CA TYR A 197 -20.89 4.47 30.67
C TYR A 197 -22.40 4.57 30.90
N LEU A 198 -23.22 4.40 29.85
CA LEU A 198 -24.68 4.40 29.98
C LEU A 198 -25.22 3.11 30.64
N THR A 199 -24.47 2.02 30.61
CA THR A 199 -24.90 0.73 31.20
C THR A 199 -24.50 0.62 32.68
N GLU A 200 -23.53 1.40 33.15
CA GLU A 200 -23.07 1.43 34.55
C GLU A 200 -23.81 2.44 35.45
N GLN A 201 -24.76 3.22 34.92
CA GLN A 201 -25.68 4.08 35.69
C GLN A 201 -27.00 3.37 35.97
#